data_AF-A0A953U2U6-F1
#
_entry.id   AF-A0A953U2U6-F1
#
_cell.length_a   1.000
_cell.length_b   1.000
_cell.length_c   1.000
_cell.angle_alpha   90.00
_cell.angle_beta   90.00
_cell.angle_gamma   90.00
#
_symmetry.space_group_name_H-M   'P 1'
#
loop_
_entity.id
_entity.type
_entity.pdbx_description
1 polymer ?
#
loop_
_entity_poly.entity_id
_entity_poly.type
_entity_poly.pdbx_seq_one_letter_code
_entity_poly.pdbx_strand_id
1 'polypeptide(L)'
;MDRFHRDSRGQDTRNGRVCQFCSRMDPEFASRKPVDRLVQSKLDDIASAHLTEDGYVRHRIAELTKMRAFHVQGTDLQKSA
;
A
#
# COMPACT_ATOMS: atom_id res chain seq x y z
N MET A 1 -28.49 -28.85 8.12
CA MET A 1 -28.14 -27.77 7.18
C MET A 1 -27.48 -26.62 7.92
N ASP A 2 -26.36 -26.17 7.35
CA ASP A 2 -25.71 -24.85 7.42
C ASP A 2 -25.53 -24.16 8.78
N ARG A 3 -24.32 -24.33 9.34
CA ARG A 3 -23.70 -23.34 10.25
C ARG A 3 -22.35 -22.90 9.71
N PHE A 4 -22.33 -22.41 8.48
CA PHE A 4 -21.21 -21.62 7.96
C PHE A 4 -21.48 -20.13 8.23
N HIS A 5 -21.73 -19.77 9.50
CA HIS A 5 -21.53 -18.37 9.87
C HIS A 5 -20.02 -18.16 9.85
N ARG A 6 -19.51 -17.64 8.72
CA ARG A 6 -18.15 -17.12 8.61
C ARG A 6 -18.02 -16.09 9.71
N ASP A 7 -17.41 -16.54 10.79
CA ASP A 7 -17.19 -15.80 11.99
C ASP A 7 -16.36 -14.56 11.63
N SER A 8 -17.06 -13.44 11.49
CA SER A 8 -16.48 -12.16 11.11
C SER A 8 -15.91 -11.44 12.35
N ARG A 9 -15.57 -12.19 13.42
CA ARG A 9 -14.81 -11.71 14.60
C ARG A 9 -13.37 -11.25 14.27
N GLY A 10 -13.06 -11.01 12.99
CA GLY A 10 -11.79 -10.49 12.51
C GLY A 10 -11.82 -9.02 12.09
N GLN A 11 -12.82 -8.23 12.45
CA GLN A 11 -12.82 -6.80 12.13
C GLN A 11 -11.95 -6.02 13.12
N ASP A 12 -10.65 -6.13 12.89
CA ASP A 12 -9.53 -5.27 13.34
C ASP A 12 -9.70 -3.81 12.82
N THR A 13 -10.93 -3.30 12.82
CA THR A 13 -11.33 -2.00 12.27
C THR A 13 -10.98 -0.83 13.19
N ARG A 14 -10.64 -1.10 14.45
CA ARG A 14 -10.30 -0.04 15.43
C ARG A 14 -8.81 0.30 15.47
N ASN A 15 -7.96 -0.59 14.97
CA ASN A 15 -6.52 -0.39 15.00
C ASN A 15 -5.98 -0.31 13.58
N GLY A 16 -6.48 0.62 12.76
CA GLY A 16 -5.79 0.95 11.51
C GLY A 16 -4.46 1.61 11.85
N ARG A 17 -3.35 1.09 11.32
CA ARG A 17 -2.04 1.77 11.42
C ARG A 17 -1.79 2.57 10.15
N VAL A 18 -0.99 3.63 10.26
CA VAL A 18 -0.60 4.44 9.10
C VAL A 18 0.43 3.66 8.27
N CYS A 19 0.20 3.54 6.97
CA CYS A 19 1.14 2.91 6.03
C CYS A 19 2.46 3.69 5.99
N GLN A 20 3.56 3.11 6.46
CA GLN A 20 4.86 3.78 6.51
C GLN A 20 5.52 3.85 5.13
N PHE A 21 5.18 2.91 4.23
CA PHE A 21 5.60 2.97 2.83
C PHE A 21 5.01 4.18 2.11
N CYS A 22 3.68 4.32 2.14
CA CYS A 22 3.00 5.47 1.52
C CYS A 22 3.45 6.80 2.14
N SER A 23 3.70 6.84 3.45
CA SER A 23 4.23 8.05 4.11
C SER A 23 5.62 8.47 3.63
N ARG A 24 6.43 7.56 3.08
CA ARG A 24 7.76 7.87 2.55
C ARG A 24 7.75 8.15 1.06
N MET A 25 6.85 7.51 0.33
CA MET A 25 6.80 7.57 -1.12
C MET A 25 5.90 8.69 -1.67
N ASP A 26 4.85 9.04 -0.94
CA ASP A 26 3.91 10.08 -1.38
C ASP A 26 4.08 11.38 -0.57
N PRO A 27 4.50 12.48 -1.19
CA PRO A 27 4.57 13.78 -0.53
C PRO A 27 3.18 14.32 -0.12
N GLU A 28 2.11 13.91 -0.80
CA GLU A 28 0.74 14.30 -0.49
C GLU A 28 0.08 13.37 0.53
N PHE A 29 0.84 12.48 1.18
CA PHE A 29 0.27 11.51 2.09
C PHE A 29 -0.48 12.17 3.26
N ALA A 30 0.01 13.31 3.75
CA ALA A 30 -0.62 14.05 4.84
C ALA A 30 -1.96 14.70 4.43
N SER A 31 -2.15 15.03 3.15
CA SER A 31 -3.38 15.66 2.64
C SER A 31 -4.46 14.65 2.23
N ARG A 32 -4.14 13.35 2.17
CA ARG A 32 -5.10 12.28 1.88
C ARG A 32 -6.18 12.17 2.96
N LYS A 33 -7.32 11.58 2.60
CA LYS A 33 -8.37 11.26 3.58
C LYS A 33 -7.77 10.36 4.67
N PRO A 34 -8.13 10.57 5.95
CA PRO A 34 -7.57 9.79 7.05
C PRO A 34 -7.65 8.28 6.85
N VAL A 35 -8.75 7.79 6.31
CA VAL A 35 -9.01 6.35 6.06
C VAL A 35 -8.12 5.75 4.98
N ASP A 36 -7.75 6.51 3.95
CA ASP A 36 -6.91 6.04 2.84
C ASP A 36 -5.46 5.85 3.26
N ARG A 37 -5.08 6.44 4.39
CA ARG A 37 -3.75 6.33 4.99
C ARG A 37 -3.60 5.07 5.84
N LEU A 38 -4.73 4.43 6.18
CA LEU A 38 -4.76 3.31 7.11
C LEU A 38 -4.59 1.97 6.39
N VAL A 39 -3.79 1.13 7.02
CA VAL A 39 -3.63 -0.29 6.72
C VAL A 39 -4.00 -1.11 7.95
N GLN A 40 -4.37 -2.37 7.74
CA GLN A 40 -4.62 -3.32 8.83
C GLN A 40 -3.37 -3.47 9.70
N SER A 41 -3.51 -3.32 11.03
CA SER A 41 -2.36 -3.33 11.94
C SER A 41 -1.49 -4.57 11.88
N LYS A 42 -2.09 -5.73 11.62
CA LYS A 42 -1.39 -7.04 11.62
C LYS A 42 -0.71 -7.37 10.30
N LEU A 43 -0.97 -6.62 9.24
CA LEU A 43 -0.38 -6.86 7.93
C LEU A 43 0.76 -5.89 7.70
N ASP A 44 1.73 -6.31 6.89
CA ASP A 44 2.83 -5.46 6.43
C ASP A 44 2.30 -4.29 5.58
N ASP A 45 3.19 -3.34 5.27
CA ASP A 45 2.88 -2.21 4.37
C ASP A 45 2.78 -2.70 2.92
N ILE A 46 1.70 -3.41 2.62
CA ILE A 46 1.39 -3.95 1.29
C ILE A 46 0.08 -3.34 0.78
N ALA A 47 -0.08 -3.31 -0.54
CA ALA A 47 -1.26 -2.71 -1.17
C ALA A 47 -2.57 -3.29 -0.60
N SER A 48 -2.65 -4.61 -0.44
CA SER A 48 -3.84 -5.32 0.06
C SER A 48 -4.14 -5.10 1.54
N ALA A 49 -3.21 -4.49 2.30
CA ALA A 49 -3.44 -4.16 3.70
C ALA A 49 -4.24 -2.88 3.86
N HIS A 50 -4.37 -2.04 2.81
CA HIS A 50 -5.14 -0.80 2.88
C HIS A 50 -6.63 -1.08 3.13
N LEU A 51 -7.23 -0.22 3.96
CA LEU A 51 -8.65 -0.31 4.31
C LEU A 51 -9.57 0.22 3.21
N THR A 52 -9.02 0.95 2.24
CA THR A 52 -9.77 1.55 1.13
C THR A 52 -9.14 1.21 -0.21
N GLU A 53 -9.96 1.20 -1.26
CA GLU A 53 -9.50 0.99 -2.63
C GLU A 53 -8.58 2.12 -3.11
N ASP A 54 -8.89 3.37 -2.74
CA ASP A 54 -8.03 4.53 -2.99
C ASP A 54 -6.62 4.34 -2.39
N GLY A 55 -6.54 3.84 -1.15
CA GLY A 55 -5.28 3.51 -0.49
C GLY A 55 -4.51 2.42 -1.24
N TYR A 56 -5.21 1.35 -1.65
CA TYR A 56 -4.65 0.25 -2.44
C TYR A 56 -4.05 0.75 -3.76
N VAL A 57 -4.81 1.51 -4.55
CA VAL A 57 -4.40 1.98 -5.87
C VAL A 57 -3.17 2.88 -5.76
N ARG A 58 -3.19 3.83 -4.82
CA ARG A 58 -2.06 4.74 -4.64
C ARG A 58 -0.81 4.04 -4.12
N HIS A 59 -0.95 3.06 -3.22
CA HIS A 59 0.17 2.22 -2.80
C HIS A 59 0.78 1.48 -4.00
N ARG A 60 -0.08 0.90 -4.85
CA ARG A 60 0.38 0.18 -6.03
C ARG A 60 1.09 1.07 -7.05
N ILE A 61 0.58 2.28 -7.26
CA ILE A 61 1.26 3.29 -8.09
C ILE A 61 2.64 3.62 -7.52
N ALA A 62 2.75 3.84 -6.21
CA ALA A 62 4.04 4.11 -5.56
C ALA A 62 5.03 2.93 -5.69
N GLU A 63 4.56 1.69 -5.57
CA GLU A 63 5.38 0.49 -5.84
C GLU A 63 5.89 0.47 -7.28
N LEU A 64 5.00 0.70 -8.25
CA LEU A 64 5.36 0.70 -9.68
C LEU A 64 6.34 1.83 -10.03
N THR A 65 6.13 3.03 -9.48
CA THR A 65 7.06 4.16 -9.66
C THR A 65 8.44 3.83 -9.09
N LYS A 66 8.49 3.23 -7.90
CA LYS A 66 9.74 2.77 -7.29
C LYS A 66 10.44 1.73 -8.18
N MET A 67 9.71 0.71 -8.65
CA MET A 67 10.26 -0.32 -9.54
C MET A 67 10.76 0.27 -10.87
N ARG A 68 10.04 1.23 -11.46
CA ARG A 68 10.46 1.92 -12.69
C ARG A 68 11.74 2.72 -12.47
N ALA A 69 11.87 3.42 -11.34
CA ALA A 69 13.10 4.15 -11.01
C ALA A 69 14.32 3.21 -10.94
N PHE A 70 14.15 2.00 -10.39
CA PHE A 70 15.22 0.98 -10.39
C PHE A 70 15.50 0.38 -11.78
N HIS A 71 14.48 0.26 -12.64
CA HIS A 71 14.67 -0.28 -13.98
C HIS A 71 15.48 0.66 -14.89
N VAL A 72 15.29 1.98 -14.77
CA VAL A 72 16.04 2.98 -15.55
C VAL A 72 17.55 2.94 -15.22
N GLN A 73 17.93 2.66 -13.98
CA GLN A 73 19.34 2.57 -13.58
C GLN A 73 20.11 1.40 -14.21
N GLY A 74 19.42 0.39 -14.77
CA GLY A 74 20.06 -0.76 -15.43
C GLY A 74 20.45 -0.52 -16.89
N THR A 75 19.98 0.55 -17.53
CA THR A 75 20.11 0.74 -18.98
C THR A 75 21.09 1.83 -19.42
N ASP A 76 21.64 2.62 -18.50
CA ASP A 76 22.57 3.72 -18.83
C ASP A 76 24.06 3.30 -18.98
N LEU A 77 24.38 1.99 -18.88
CA LEU A 77 25.76 1.50 -18.86
C LEU A 77 26.25 0.81 -20.14
N GLN A 78 25.55 0.95 -21.26
CA GLN A 78 26.00 0.42 -22.56
C GLN A 78 25.70 1.39 -23.71
N LYS A 79 26.56 2.39 -23.88
CA LYS A 79 26.84 3.05 -25.18
C LYS A 79 28.06 3.98 -25.05
N SER A 80 29.24 3.37 -24.86
CA SER A 80 30.49 3.95 -25.36
C SER A 80 30.95 3.02 -26.47
N ALA A 81 30.69 3.43 -27.71
CA ALA A 81 31.22 2.83 -28.93
C ALA A 81 32.42 3.65 -29.42
#